data_AF-A0A2I0LAY6-F1
#
_entry.id   AF-A0A2I0LAY6-F1
#
_cell.length_a   1.000
_cell.length_b   1.000
_cell.length_c   1.000
_cell.angle_alpha   90.00
_cell.angle_beta   90.00
_cell.angle_gamma   90.00
#
_symmetry.space_group_name_H-M   'P 1'
#
loop_
_entity.id
_entity.type
_entity.pdbx_description
1 polymer ?
#
loop_
_entity_poly.entity_id
_entity_poly.type
_entity_poly.pdbx_seq_one_letter_code
_entity_poly.pdbx_strand_id
1 'polypeptide(L)'
;MHQLYDVMYEFNFSLPPDYALVIRALGSSEGTAKVLDPDFKVIEKAYPFVIGRLLADPNPDMRKILRELLIRNDGSIRWNRLERLVAAISEQASESAEKPSNNEEDSSNSMGWKSFDRRAVVAATEDLLQFILSEKSLRVRIFLLRDIIKAADAFLQDEVLGCILNENVEAPEKSHSDVSFMHLLDFVAVEP
;
A
#
# COMPACT_ATOMS: atom_id res chain seq x y z
N MET A 1 15.03 9.01 -19.48
CA MET A 1 15.56 10.20 -18.79
C MET A 1 15.11 11.54 -19.42
N HIS A 2 14.28 11.59 -20.47
CA HIS A 2 13.80 12.88 -21.04
C HIS A 2 12.44 13.34 -20.48
N GLN A 3 11.57 12.41 -20.08
CA GLN A 3 10.19 12.70 -19.69
C GLN A 3 10.05 13.56 -18.42
N LEU A 4 10.99 13.47 -17.47
CA LEU A 4 10.90 14.24 -16.22
C LEU A 4 11.24 15.72 -16.44
N TYR A 5 12.22 16.01 -17.29
CA TYR A 5 12.62 17.38 -17.61
C TYR A 5 11.49 18.12 -18.33
N ASP A 6 10.86 17.47 -19.30
CA ASP A 6 9.74 18.07 -20.06
C ASP A 6 8.58 18.47 -19.14
N VAL A 7 8.22 17.58 -18.19
CA VAL A 7 7.17 17.86 -17.18
C VAL A 7 7.59 19.00 -16.23
N MET A 8 8.86 19.07 -15.83
CA MET A 8 9.33 20.15 -14.96
C MET A 8 9.21 21.53 -15.61
N TYR A 9 9.47 21.63 -16.92
CA TYR A 9 9.33 22.87 -17.67
C TYR A 9 7.86 23.22 -17.96
N GLU A 10 7.04 22.22 -18.27
CA GLU A 10 5.61 22.43 -18.56
C GLU A 10 4.84 22.98 -17.35
N PHE A 11 5.19 22.55 -16.13
CA PHE A 11 4.47 22.92 -14.90
C PHE A 11 5.08 24.08 -14.11
N ASN A 12 6.11 24.77 -14.61
CA ASN A 12 6.83 25.83 -13.87
C ASN A 12 7.19 25.41 -12.43
N PHE A 13 7.75 24.21 -12.28
CA PHE A 13 8.03 23.66 -10.96
C PHE A 13 9.10 24.50 -10.23
N SER A 14 8.71 25.19 -9.16
CA SER A 14 9.61 25.99 -8.32
C SER A 14 9.56 25.50 -6.88
N LEU A 15 10.69 25.00 -6.38
CA LEU A 15 10.87 24.60 -4.99
C LEU A 15 11.44 25.76 -4.17
N PRO A 16 10.94 26.01 -2.95
CA PRO A 16 11.61 26.90 -2.02
C PRO A 16 13.05 26.42 -1.74
N PRO A 17 14.01 27.33 -1.48
CA PRO A 17 15.43 26.99 -1.34
C PRO A 17 15.72 25.90 -0.32
N ASP A 18 15.03 25.91 0.83
CA ASP A 18 15.24 24.95 1.91
C ASP A 18 14.91 23.52 1.47
N TYR A 19 13.81 23.33 0.75
CA TYR A 19 13.44 22.01 0.22
C TYR A 19 14.39 21.53 -0.87
N ALA A 20 14.91 22.44 -1.70
CA ALA A 20 15.88 22.09 -2.72
C ALA A 20 17.18 21.54 -2.13
N LEU A 21 17.63 22.11 -0.99
CA LEU A 21 18.81 21.62 -0.27
C LEU A 21 18.57 20.22 0.31
N VAL A 22 17.41 20.00 0.94
CA VAL A 22 17.05 18.69 1.50
C VAL A 22 17.00 17.62 0.41
N ILE A 23 16.30 17.88 -0.69
CA ILE A 23 16.17 16.92 -1.80
C ILE A 23 17.54 16.64 -2.44
N ARG A 24 18.39 17.66 -2.60
CA ARG A 24 19.75 17.47 -3.11
C ARG A 24 20.59 16.56 -2.21
N ALA A 25 20.54 16.77 -0.90
CA ALA A 25 21.27 15.94 0.05
C ALA A 25 20.76 14.49 0.03
N LEU A 26 19.43 14.29 0.00
CA LEU A 26 18.81 12.97 -0.09
C LEU A 26 19.16 12.24 -1.39
N GLY A 27 19.14 12.93 -2.53
CA GLY A 27 19.51 12.34 -3.82
C GLY A 27 20.98 11.92 -3.86
N SER A 28 21.88 12.71 -3.26
CA SER A 28 23.30 12.35 -3.16
C SER A 28 23.54 11.17 -2.21
N SER A 29 22.81 11.11 -1.09
CA SER A 29 22.94 9.98 -0.15
C SER A 29 22.36 8.70 -0.73
N GLU A 30 21.22 8.79 -1.43
CA GLU A 30 20.64 7.67 -2.17
C GLU A 30 21.56 7.19 -3.29
N GLY A 31 22.15 8.11 -4.06
CA GLY A 31 23.10 7.77 -5.12
C GLY A 31 24.32 7.00 -4.59
N THR A 32 24.80 7.36 -3.39
CA THR A 32 25.89 6.62 -2.72
C THR A 32 25.42 5.28 -2.20
N ALA A 33 24.25 5.22 -1.56
CA ALA A 33 23.67 3.97 -1.04
C ALA A 33 23.41 2.95 -2.15
N LYS A 34 22.99 3.41 -3.35
CA LYS A 34 22.78 2.55 -4.52
C LYS A 34 24.02 1.84 -5.04
N VAL A 35 25.22 2.34 -4.70
CA VAL A 35 26.47 1.64 -5.02
C VAL A 35 26.61 0.35 -4.20
N LEU A 36 26.06 0.33 -2.98
CA LEU A 36 26.11 -0.82 -2.07
C LEU A 36 24.92 -1.75 -2.24
N ASP A 37 23.73 -1.19 -2.40
CA ASP A 37 22.47 -1.90 -2.61
C ASP A 37 21.73 -1.29 -3.81
N PRO A 38 21.77 -1.92 -5.00
CA PRO A 38 21.14 -1.39 -6.20
C PRO A 38 19.63 -1.14 -6.07
N ASP A 39 18.95 -1.89 -5.21
CA ASP A 39 17.51 -1.80 -4.95
C ASP A 39 17.17 -0.81 -3.83
N PHE A 40 18.18 -0.15 -3.24
CA PHE A 40 17.99 0.82 -2.18
C PHE A 40 17.14 2.01 -2.66
N LYS A 41 16.09 2.30 -1.89
CA LYS A 41 15.20 3.45 -2.09
C LYS A 41 15.04 4.20 -0.80
N VAL A 42 15.57 5.42 -0.75
CA VAL A 42 15.62 6.23 0.47
C VAL A 42 14.21 6.51 1.02
N ILE A 43 13.24 6.74 0.13
CA ILE A 43 11.86 7.07 0.51
C ILE A 43 11.15 5.88 1.15
N GLU A 44 11.36 4.66 0.64
CA GLU A 44 10.75 3.45 1.21
C GLU A 44 11.30 3.18 2.61
N LYS A 45 12.61 3.31 2.80
CA LYS A 45 13.25 3.16 4.12
C LYS A 45 12.89 4.26 5.11
N ALA A 46 12.68 5.49 4.64
CA ALA A 46 12.26 6.60 5.49
C ALA A 46 10.76 6.58 5.83
N TYR A 47 9.94 5.83 5.07
CA TYR A 47 8.50 5.85 5.19
C TYR A 47 7.99 5.52 6.60
N PRO A 48 8.46 4.44 7.27
CA PRO A 48 8.02 4.13 8.62
C PRO A 48 8.28 5.28 9.59
N PHE A 49 9.47 5.89 9.53
CA PHE A 49 9.83 7.02 10.38
C PHE A 49 8.91 8.24 10.19
N VAL A 50 8.65 8.62 8.94
CA VAL A 50 7.77 9.75 8.62
C VAL A 50 6.35 9.51 9.13
N ILE A 51 5.83 8.29 8.98
CA ILE A 51 4.51 7.92 9.47
C ILE A 51 4.45 7.95 11.00
N GLY A 52 5.45 7.38 11.68
CA GLY A 52 5.53 7.44 13.15
C GLY A 52 5.53 8.88 13.66
N ARG A 53 6.30 9.77 13.01
CA ARG A 53 6.32 11.20 13.35
C ARG A 53 4.97 11.88 13.10
N LEU A 54 4.31 11.58 11.97
CA LEU A 54 3.00 12.13 11.62
C LEU A 54 1.91 11.72 12.62
N LEU A 55 1.97 10.50 13.13
CA LEU A 55 1.01 9.98 14.12
C LEU A 55 1.23 10.56 15.52
N ALA A 56 2.50 10.74 15.92
CA ALA A 56 2.88 11.22 17.24
C ALA A 56 2.81 12.75 17.38
N ASP A 57 2.81 13.51 16.28
CA ASP A 57 2.80 14.97 16.35
C ASP A 57 1.43 15.51 16.83
N PRO A 58 1.38 16.31 17.92
CA PRO A 58 0.14 16.92 18.39
C PRO A 58 -0.31 18.12 17.56
N ASN A 59 0.50 18.65 16.63
CA ASN A 59 0.21 19.85 15.86
C ASN A 59 -1.11 19.67 15.05
N PRO A 60 -2.07 20.62 15.15
CA PRO A 60 -3.34 20.54 14.42
C PRO A 60 -3.16 20.40 12.89
N ASP A 61 -2.12 21.00 12.31
CA ASP A 61 -1.82 20.91 10.88
C ASP A 61 -1.39 19.49 10.50
N MET A 62 -0.56 18.84 11.33
CA MET A 62 -0.17 17.43 11.13
C MET A 62 -1.36 16.49 11.25
N ARG A 63 -2.27 16.76 12.19
CA ARG A 63 -3.53 16.01 12.34
C ARG A 63 -4.45 16.23 11.13
N LYS A 64 -4.44 17.43 10.54
CA LYS A 64 -5.16 17.73 9.31
C LYS A 64 -4.58 16.96 8.12
N ILE A 65 -3.26 16.97 7.97
CA ILE A 65 -2.57 16.19 6.92
C ILE A 65 -2.86 14.70 7.06
N LEU A 66 -2.80 14.14 8.27
CA LEU A 66 -3.13 12.74 8.53
C LEU A 66 -4.59 12.42 8.15
N ARG A 67 -5.52 13.31 8.51
CA ARG A 67 -6.94 13.17 8.13
C ARG A 67 -7.08 13.19 6.61
N GLU A 68 -6.48 14.17 5.95
CA GLU A 68 -6.51 14.30 4.50
C GLU A 68 -5.82 13.14 3.80
N LEU A 69 -4.86 12.47 4.45
CA LEU A 69 -4.15 11.28 3.96
C LEU A 69 -5.03 10.02 3.98
N LEU A 70 -5.93 9.90 4.95
CA LEU A 70 -6.76 8.71 5.15
C LEU A 70 -8.19 8.87 4.63
N ILE A 71 -8.74 10.09 4.68
CA ILE A 71 -10.14 10.38 4.38
C ILE A 71 -10.17 11.31 3.17
N ARG A 72 -11.01 10.98 2.18
CA ARG A 72 -11.28 11.83 1.03
C ARG A 72 -12.28 12.93 1.42
N ASN A 73 -12.37 13.97 0.59
CA ASN A 73 -13.29 15.09 0.82
C ASN A 73 -14.78 14.67 0.83
N ASP A 74 -15.11 13.53 0.23
CA ASP A 74 -16.46 12.92 0.23
C ASP A 74 -16.76 12.07 1.49
N GLY A 75 -15.80 11.99 2.42
CA GLY A 75 -15.92 11.20 3.65
C GLY A 75 -15.55 9.71 3.49
N SER A 76 -15.15 9.26 2.30
CA SER A 76 -14.72 7.87 2.09
C SER A 76 -13.28 7.63 2.59
N ILE A 77 -13.03 6.41 3.06
CA ILE A 77 -11.71 5.99 3.57
C ILE A 77 -10.85 5.47 2.42
N ARG A 78 -9.57 5.87 2.39
CA ARG A 78 -8.58 5.35 1.46
C ARG A 78 -7.88 4.14 2.04
N TRP A 79 -8.52 2.98 1.89
CA TRP A 79 -8.05 1.70 2.44
C TRP A 79 -6.58 1.38 2.11
N ASN A 80 -6.12 1.59 0.88
CA ASN A 80 -4.71 1.41 0.50
C ASN A 80 -3.74 2.28 1.33
N ARG A 81 -4.13 3.51 1.67
CA ARG A 81 -3.29 4.40 2.49
C ARG A 81 -3.29 3.97 3.95
N LEU A 82 -4.43 3.51 4.45
CA LEU A 82 -4.55 2.96 5.81
C LEU A 82 -3.71 1.70 5.98
N GLU A 83 -3.80 0.77 5.03
CA GLU A 83 -3.02 -0.47 5.02
C GLU A 83 -1.52 -0.18 5.08
N ARG A 84 -1.03 0.70 4.20
CA ARG A 84 0.38 1.13 4.21
C ARG A 84 0.80 1.77 5.53
N LEU A 85 -0.08 2.54 6.15
CA LEU A 85 0.18 3.17 7.44
C LEU A 85 0.30 2.12 8.56
N VAL A 86 -0.58 1.13 8.58
CA VAL A 86 -0.54 0.03 9.56
C VAL A 86 0.73 -0.82 9.36
N ALA A 87 1.06 -1.17 8.12
CA ALA A 87 2.28 -1.91 7.79
C ALA A 87 3.53 -1.16 8.27
N ALA A 88 3.63 0.14 7.99
CA ALA A 88 4.72 0.99 8.43
C ALA A 88 4.89 0.99 9.97
N ILE A 89 3.80 1.12 10.72
CA ILE A 89 3.86 1.07 12.20
C ILE A 89 4.36 -0.29 12.68
N SER A 90 3.92 -1.38 12.05
CA SER A 90 4.33 -2.74 12.44
C SER A 90 5.82 -2.99 12.23
N GLU A 91 6.39 -2.42 11.15
CA GLU A 91 7.82 -2.48 10.85
C GLU A 91 8.63 -1.71 11.91
N GLN A 92 8.21 -0.48 12.25
CA GLN A 92 8.85 0.31 13.33
C GLN A 92 8.82 -0.41 14.69
N ALA A 93 7.71 -1.09 15.00
CA ALA A 93 7.58 -1.84 16.25
C ALA A 93 8.47 -3.10 16.30
N SER A 94 8.95 -3.58 15.15
CA SER A 94 9.83 -4.74 15.06
C SER A 94 11.30 -4.34 15.18
N GLU A 95 11.72 -3.24 14.53
CA GLU A 95 13.10 -2.72 14.62
C GLU A 95 13.48 -2.24 16.04
N SER A 96 12.51 -1.80 16.84
CA SER A 96 12.77 -1.39 18.24
C SER A 96 13.01 -2.55 19.22
N ALA A 97 12.80 -3.80 18.79
CA ALA A 97 13.02 -4.99 19.61
C ALA A 97 14.42 -5.63 19.41
N GLU A 98 15.12 -5.27 18.34
CA GLU A 98 16.43 -5.85 17.98
C GLU A 98 17.59 -4.90 18.32
N LYS A 99 17.78 -4.60 19.60
CA LYS A 99 19.11 -4.26 20.17
C LYS A 99 19.09 -4.22 21.71
N PRO A 100 19.70 -5.23 22.36
CA PRO A 100 20.47 -5.01 23.56
C PRO A 100 21.92 -5.38 23.26
N SER A 101 22.79 -4.38 23.12
CA SER A 101 24.23 -4.59 23.22
C SER A 101 24.79 -3.51 24.14
N ASN A 102 24.95 -3.92 25.40
CA ASN A 102 25.77 -3.40 26.48
C ASN A 102 26.71 -2.24 26.13
N ASN A 103 26.56 -1.10 26.81
CA ASN A 103 27.52 -0.56 27.78
C ASN A 103 26.99 0.78 28.34
N GLU A 104 27.12 0.93 29.65
CA GLU A 104 26.74 2.11 30.42
C GLU A 104 27.72 3.26 30.17
N GLU A 105 27.20 4.48 30.02
CA GLU A 105 27.49 5.69 30.79
C GLU A 105 27.24 6.97 29.97
N ASP A 106 26.34 7.78 30.51
CA ASP A 106 26.28 9.24 30.52
C ASP A 106 26.60 10.04 29.25
N SER A 107 25.56 10.68 28.70
CA SER A 107 25.42 12.15 28.67
C SER A 107 24.28 12.59 27.75
N SER A 108 23.37 13.38 28.36
CA SER A 108 22.52 14.42 27.78
C SER A 108 21.85 14.21 26.39
N ASN A 109 20.52 14.23 26.44
CA ASN A 109 19.59 14.41 25.32
C ASN A 109 19.57 13.29 24.29
N SER A 110 19.31 12.06 24.76
CA SER A 110 18.48 11.16 23.96
C SER A 110 17.11 11.82 23.84
N MET A 111 16.87 12.53 22.74
CA MET A 111 15.53 12.74 22.21
C MET A 111 15.02 11.37 21.73
N GLY A 112 14.92 10.47 22.70
CA GLY A 112 14.51 9.09 22.57
C GLY A 112 13.09 9.14 22.09
N TRP A 113 12.89 8.68 20.86
CA TRP A 113 11.56 8.41 20.38
C TRP A 113 10.94 7.52 21.44
N LYS A 114 9.85 8.02 22.05
CA LYS A 114 9.12 7.33 23.10
C LYS A 114 8.93 5.91 22.61
N SER A 115 9.48 4.94 23.35
CA SER A 115 9.35 3.53 23.04
C SER A 115 7.92 3.24 22.62
N PHE A 116 7.75 2.65 21.45
CA PHE A 116 6.44 2.37 20.90
C PHE A 116 5.78 1.32 21.81
N ASP A 117 4.95 1.76 22.75
CA ASP A 117 4.37 0.87 23.74
C ASP A 117 3.24 0.04 23.10
N ARG A 118 3.56 -1.22 22.77
CA ARG A 118 2.59 -2.18 22.23
C ARG A 118 1.35 -2.31 23.12
N ARG A 119 1.50 -2.22 24.45
CA ARG A 119 0.37 -2.36 25.38
C ARG A 119 -0.58 -1.18 25.27
N ALA A 120 -0.05 0.04 25.18
CA ALA A 120 -0.86 1.23 24.92
C ALA A 120 -1.58 1.17 23.57
N VAL A 121 -0.93 0.65 22.52
CA VAL A 121 -1.58 0.46 21.21
C VAL A 121 -2.72 -0.53 21.31
N VAL A 122 -2.52 -1.69 21.93
CA VAL A 122 -3.57 -2.71 22.10
C VAL A 122 -4.76 -2.15 22.90
N ALA A 123 -4.50 -1.47 24.02
CA ALA A 123 -5.54 -0.82 24.81
C ALA A 123 -6.31 0.22 23.99
N ALA A 124 -5.62 1.08 23.24
CA ALA A 124 -6.25 2.07 22.38
C ALA A 124 -7.07 1.44 21.23
N THR A 125 -6.61 0.31 20.68
CA THR A 125 -7.37 -0.42 19.67
C THR A 125 -8.62 -1.08 20.26
N GLU A 126 -8.55 -1.58 21.49
CA GLU A 126 -9.72 -2.13 22.20
C GLU A 126 -10.76 -1.03 22.46
N ASP A 127 -10.33 0.11 23.01
CA ASP A 127 -11.19 1.28 23.23
C ASP A 127 -11.87 1.74 21.93
N LEU A 128 -11.11 1.75 20.82
CA LEU A 128 -11.63 2.09 19.51
C LEU A 128 -12.68 1.08 19.02
N LEU A 129 -12.42 -0.22 19.15
CA LEU A 129 -13.36 -1.27 18.75
C LEU A 129 -14.62 -1.21 19.59
N GLN A 130 -14.50 -1.03 20.91
CA GLN A 130 -15.65 -0.82 21.80
C GLN A 130 -16.44 0.41 21.38
N PHE A 131 -15.77 1.51 20.98
CA PHE A 131 -16.45 2.70 20.48
C PHE A 131 -17.16 2.46 19.14
N ILE A 132 -16.52 1.81 18.17
CA ILE A 132 -17.11 1.45 16.87
C ILE A 132 -18.31 0.51 17.05
N LEU A 133 -18.23 -0.40 18.03
CA LEU A 133 -19.29 -1.33 18.43
C LEU A 133 -20.20 -0.77 19.52
N SER A 134 -20.12 0.52 19.85
CA SER A 134 -21.05 1.23 20.73
C SER A 134 -22.15 1.94 19.93
N GLU A 135 -23.34 2.11 20.52
CA GLU A 135 -24.48 2.78 19.88
C GLU A 135 -24.17 4.24 19.47
N LYS A 136 -23.12 4.84 20.06
CA LYS A 136 -22.67 6.22 19.82
C LYS A 136 -22.05 6.45 18.43
N SER A 137 -21.66 5.40 17.72
CA SER A 137 -20.88 5.48 16.47
C SER A 137 -21.68 5.11 15.21
N LEU A 138 -22.97 5.43 15.18
CA LEU A 138 -23.92 5.12 14.09
C LEU A 138 -23.36 5.40 12.67
N ARG A 139 -22.71 6.55 12.46
CA ARG A 139 -22.14 6.91 11.15
C ARG A 139 -21.02 5.97 10.71
N VAL A 140 -20.11 5.63 11.63
CA VAL A 140 -18.96 4.76 11.32
C VAL A 140 -19.45 3.37 10.96
N ARG A 141 -20.43 2.84 11.70
CA ARG A 141 -21.04 1.54 11.42
C ARG A 141 -21.70 1.46 10.05
N ILE A 142 -22.45 2.49 9.65
CA ILE A 142 -23.11 2.52 8.33
C ILE A 142 -22.07 2.47 7.22
N PHE A 143 -20.98 3.23 7.35
CA PHE A 143 -19.89 3.20 6.36
C PHE A 143 -19.17 1.86 6.32
N LEU A 144 -18.84 1.28 7.49
CA LEU A 144 -18.21 -0.03 7.57
C LEU A 144 -19.08 -1.12 6.96
N LEU A 145 -20.38 -1.14 7.29
CA LEU A 145 -21.32 -2.11 6.70
C LEU A 145 -21.42 -1.95 5.19
N ARG A 146 -21.48 -0.72 4.69
CA ARG A 146 -21.48 -0.47 3.24
C ARG A 146 -20.23 -1.00 2.57
N ASP A 147 -19.06 -0.80 3.18
CA ASP A 147 -17.81 -1.27 2.62
C ASP A 147 -17.65 -2.80 2.74
N ILE A 148 -18.14 -3.41 3.81
CA ILE A 148 -18.22 -4.88 3.94
C ILE A 148 -19.12 -5.46 2.85
N ILE A 149 -20.30 -4.87 2.60
CA ILE A 149 -21.21 -5.33 1.55
C ILE A 149 -20.54 -5.21 0.18
N LYS A 150 -19.85 -4.10 -0.11
CA LYS A 150 -19.10 -3.96 -1.36
C LYS A 150 -17.98 -5.00 -1.50
N ALA A 151 -17.27 -5.28 -0.42
CA ALA A 151 -16.22 -6.30 -0.42
C ALA A 151 -16.79 -7.70 -0.64
N ALA A 152 -17.91 -8.02 -0.01
CA ALA A 152 -18.63 -9.27 -0.21
C ALA A 152 -19.17 -9.39 -1.64
N ASP A 153 -19.73 -8.31 -2.21
CA ASP A 153 -20.20 -8.28 -3.59
C ASP A 153 -19.04 -8.47 -4.59
N ALA A 154 -17.91 -7.80 -4.37
CA ALA A 154 -16.70 -8.02 -5.17
C ALA A 154 -16.17 -9.46 -5.05
N PHE A 155 -16.18 -10.04 -3.85
CA PHE A 155 -15.76 -11.42 -3.62
C PHE A 155 -16.67 -12.42 -4.34
N LEU A 156 -17.99 -12.24 -4.24
CA LEU A 156 -18.96 -13.07 -4.94
C LEU A 156 -18.85 -12.94 -6.45
N GLN A 157 -18.56 -11.74 -6.99
CA GLN A 157 -18.34 -11.56 -8.43
C GLN A 157 -17.06 -12.24 -8.92
N ASP A 158 -16.00 -12.22 -8.12
CA ASP A 158 -14.74 -12.92 -8.42
C ASP A 158 -14.93 -14.45 -8.40
N GLU A 159 -15.71 -14.96 -7.43
CA GLU A 159 -16.07 -16.37 -7.33
C GLU A 159 -17.02 -16.83 -8.45
N VAL A 160 -17.98 -15.99 -8.86
CA VAL A 160 -18.87 -16.27 -10.01
C VAL A 160 -18.08 -16.28 -11.32
N LEU A 161 -17.07 -15.43 -11.49
CA LEU A 161 -16.14 -15.51 -12.64
C LEU A 161 -15.29 -16.79 -12.59
N GLY A 162 -14.89 -17.23 -11.39
CA GLY A 162 -14.29 -18.55 -11.17
C GLY A 162 -15.20 -19.71 -11.59
N CYS A 163 -16.50 -19.62 -11.30
CA CYS A 163 -17.48 -20.63 -11.68
C CYS A 163 -17.79 -20.65 -13.19
N ILE A 164 -17.97 -19.49 -13.83
CA ILE A 164 -18.26 -19.41 -15.28
C ILE A 164 -17.06 -19.90 -16.13
N LEU A 165 -15.82 -19.71 -15.65
CA LEU A 165 -14.64 -20.25 -16.34
C LEU A 165 -14.45 -21.76 -16.13
N ASN A 166 -15.01 -22.34 -15.06
CA ASN A 166 -14.89 -23.77 -14.76
C ASN A 166 -16.02 -24.62 -15.37
N GLU A 167 -17.16 -24.01 -15.74
CA GLU A 167 -18.30 -24.73 -16.36
C GLU A 167 -18.11 -25.00 -17.87
N ASN A 168 -17.14 -24.34 -18.53
CA ASN A 168 -16.89 -24.53 -19.97
C ASN A 168 -15.91 -25.68 -20.32
N VAL A 169 -15.56 -26.57 -19.38
CA VAL A 169 -14.57 -27.65 -19.61
C VAL A 169 -15.13 -29.07 -19.53
N GLU A 170 -16.41 -29.29 -19.23
CA GLU A 170 -16.97 -30.66 -19.20
C GLU A 170 -18.23 -30.84 -20.06
N ALA A 171 -18.02 -31.27 -21.30
CA ALA A 171 -19.00 -32.03 -22.06
C ALA A 171 -18.39 -33.42 -22.40
N PRO A 172 -18.93 -34.53 -21.85
CA PRO A 172 -18.37 -35.87 -22.08
C PRO A 172 -18.98 -36.58 -23.29
N GLU A 173 -18.06 -37.11 -24.10
CA GLU A 173 -18.06 -38.37 -24.87
C GLU A 173 -19.17 -38.74 -25.89
N LYS A 174 -18.73 -39.09 -27.11
CA LYS A 174 -18.84 -40.49 -27.59
C LYS A 174 -17.92 -40.80 -28.77
N SER A 175 -17.20 -41.92 -28.60
CA SER A 175 -16.33 -42.60 -29.54
C SER A 175 -17.07 -43.26 -30.72
N HIS A 176 -16.35 -43.38 -31.84
CA HIS A 176 -15.95 -44.63 -32.52
C HIS A 176 -16.20 -44.64 -34.05
N SER A 177 -15.08 -44.75 -34.78
CA SER A 177 -14.83 -45.38 -36.09
C SER A 177 -15.89 -45.38 -37.18
N ASP A 178 -15.52 -44.94 -38.39
CA ASP A 178 -15.30 -45.87 -39.50
C ASP A 178 -14.61 -45.25 -40.73
N VAL A 179 -14.05 -46.16 -41.51
CA VAL A 179 -13.01 -46.07 -42.54
C VAL A 179 -13.54 -45.66 -43.93
N SER A 180 -12.67 -45.01 -44.72
CA SER A 180 -12.69 -44.88 -46.20
C SER A 180 -13.84 -44.12 -46.86
N PHE A 181 -13.53 -43.11 -47.67
CA PHE A 181 -13.36 -43.30 -49.12
C PHE A 181 -12.88 -42.01 -49.81
N MET A 182 -12.05 -42.21 -50.83
CA MET A 182 -11.52 -41.23 -51.77
C MET A 182 -12.58 -40.34 -52.42
N HIS A 183 -12.24 -39.06 -52.66
CA HIS A 183 -12.11 -38.41 -53.99
C HIS A 183 -12.11 -36.88 -53.74
N LEU A 184 -11.00 -36.19 -54.03
CA LEU A 184 -10.69 -35.61 -55.33
C LEU A 184 -11.57 -34.41 -55.66
N LEU A 185 -10.96 -33.23 -55.60
CA LEU A 185 -11.01 -32.11 -56.55
C LEU A 185 -10.38 -30.92 -55.79
N ASP A 186 -9.12 -30.60 -56.08
CA ASP A 186 -8.75 -29.55 -57.05
C ASP A 186 -9.14 -28.16 -56.51
N PHE A 187 -8.29 -27.14 -56.38
CA PHE A 187 -7.13 -26.75 -57.17
C PHE A 187 -6.75 -25.33 -56.68
N VAL A 188 -5.46 -25.04 -56.46
CA VAL A 188 -4.79 -23.72 -56.66
C VAL A 188 -5.17 -22.56 -55.72
N ALA A 189 -4.29 -21.72 -55.17
CA ALA A 189 -2.83 -21.51 -55.15
C ALA A 189 -2.57 -20.58 -53.95
N VAL A 190 -1.53 -20.77 -53.13
CA VAL A 190 -0.17 -20.19 -53.28
C VAL A 190 -0.20 -18.70 -53.67
N GLU A 191 -0.05 -17.83 -52.66
CA GLU A 191 0.99 -16.78 -52.46
C GLU A 191 1.45 -15.89 -53.65
N PRO A 192 2.09 -14.72 -53.42
CA PRO A 192 2.93 -14.33 -52.27
C PRO A 192 2.49 -13.10 -51.46
#